data_AF-A0A7S4CK73-F1
#
_entry.id   AF-A0A7S4CK73-F1
#
_cell.length_a   1.000
_cell.length_b   1.000
_cell.length_c   1.000
_cell.angle_alpha   90.00
_cell.angle_beta   90.00
_cell.angle_gamma   90.00
#
_symmetry.space_group_name_H-M   'P 1'
#
loop_
_entity.id
_entity.type
_entity.pdbx_description
1 polymer ?
#
loop_
_entity_poly.entity_id
_entity_poly.type
_entity_poly.pdbx_seq_one_letter_code
_entity_poly.pdbx_strand_id
1 'polypeptide(L)'
;VLIPMLLQLVLVLVGLCDGQRLSAADAKYCGRPRIQARMVSTIATRGNAGFEHFVIQNRHFLATANFRGHSAIFEVEIANRTTGDLNVTQVQAIPTKAAHGWDYVPLDGGREHLLVVPNYYGCGGRTKLDSSGKCKSTVLWRWDAAKGLFTEAAKLVTSGPSQTDHFEADGIPYLVVAENFNRSVSIYRMYGTALISLEKVQALTVPGSGAVALGYSSSGGL
;
A
#
# COMPACT_ATOMS: atom_id res chain seq x y z
N VAL A 1 22.48 16.75 -16.33
CA VAL A 1 21.13 17.14 -15.87
C VAL A 1 20.24 15.92 -15.99
N LEU A 2 19.99 15.19 -14.90
CA LEU A 2 19.07 14.04 -14.92
C LEU A 2 17.65 14.59 -14.93
N ILE A 3 16.94 14.39 -16.03
CA ILE A 3 15.48 14.59 -16.10
C ILE A 3 14.87 13.58 -15.11
N PRO A 4 14.16 14.01 -14.05
CA PRO A 4 13.44 13.07 -13.20
C PRO A 4 12.38 12.41 -14.07
N MET A 5 12.56 11.11 -14.32
CA MET A 5 11.56 10.27 -14.98
C MET A 5 10.32 10.27 -14.08
N LEU A 6 9.34 11.13 -14.39
CA LEU A 6 8.02 11.10 -13.77
C LEU A 6 7.38 9.79 -14.22
N LEU A 7 7.21 8.87 -13.29
CA LEU A 7 6.34 7.73 -13.52
C LEU A 7 4.92 8.23 -13.25
N GLN A 8 4.06 8.21 -14.27
CA GLN A 8 2.64 8.52 -14.11
C GLN A 8 1.88 7.19 -13.96
N LEU A 9 1.11 7.02 -12.89
CA LEU A 9 0.13 5.93 -12.84
C LEU A 9 -1.12 6.37 -13.58
N VAL A 10 -1.62 5.47 -14.41
CA VAL A 10 -2.88 5.56 -15.14
C VAL A 10 -3.94 4.78 -14.37
N LEU A 11 -4.98 5.44 -13.86
CA LEU A 11 -6.18 4.72 -13.42
C LEU A 11 -7.00 4.31 -14.65
N VAL A 12 -7.39 3.04 -14.69
CA VAL A 12 -8.09 2.43 -15.80
C VAL A 12 -9.46 1.96 -15.32
N LEU A 13 -10.53 2.45 -15.94
CA LEU A 13 -11.86 1.85 -15.81
C LEU A 13 -11.92 0.60 -16.70
N VAL A 14 -12.26 -0.55 -16.13
CA VAL A 14 -12.49 -1.80 -16.86
C VAL A 14 -13.99 -2.03 -17.01
N GLY A 15 -14.49 -1.95 -18.24
CA GLY A 15 -15.88 -2.27 -18.57
C GLY A 15 -15.99 -3.57 -19.35
N LEU A 16 -17.00 -4.39 -19.02
CA LEU A 16 -17.58 -5.36 -19.95
C LEU A 16 -18.64 -4.62 -20.76
N CYS A 17 -18.69 -4.84 -22.07
CA CYS A 17 -19.64 -4.16 -22.95
C CYS A 17 -21.08 -4.65 -22.68
N ASP A 18 -21.75 -4.08 -21.69
CA ASP A 18 -23.17 -4.35 -21.43
C ASP A 18 -24.02 -3.19 -21.97
N GLY A 19 -24.43 -3.33 -23.24
CA GLY A 19 -25.66 -2.77 -23.80
C GLY A 19 -25.90 -1.25 -23.81
N GLN A 20 -25.08 -0.42 -23.16
CA GLN A 20 -25.23 1.04 -23.20
C GLN A 20 -24.42 1.65 -24.34
N ARG A 21 -25.06 2.58 -25.06
CA ARG A 21 -24.59 3.22 -26.28
C ARG A 21 -23.19 3.83 -26.09
N LEU A 22 -22.18 3.08 -26.53
CA LEU A 22 -20.84 3.61 -26.76
C LEU A 22 -20.86 4.58 -27.96
N SER A 23 -19.87 5.47 -28.03
CA SER A 23 -19.71 6.37 -29.18
C SER A 23 -19.47 5.56 -30.47
N ALA A 24 -19.75 6.15 -31.64
CA ALA A 24 -19.58 5.46 -32.92
C ALA A 24 -18.13 4.98 -33.19
N ALA A 25 -17.13 5.56 -32.51
CA ALA A 25 -15.74 5.12 -32.58
C ALA A 25 -15.49 3.78 -31.86
N ASP A 26 -16.28 3.49 -30.83
CA ASP A 26 -16.11 2.32 -29.95
C ASP A 26 -16.90 1.10 -30.43
N ALA A 27 -17.91 1.31 -31.29
CA ALA A 27 -18.81 0.27 -31.81
C ALA A 27 -18.12 -0.78 -32.70
N LYS A 28 -16.93 -0.50 -33.26
CA LYS A 28 -16.19 -1.42 -34.15
C LYS A 28 -15.64 -2.66 -33.44
N TYR A 29 -15.60 -2.67 -32.10
CA TYR A 29 -14.87 -3.68 -31.33
C TYR A 29 -15.74 -4.63 -30.50
N CYS A 30 -17.08 -4.54 -30.59
CA CYS A 30 -18.04 -5.32 -29.78
C CYS A 30 -18.24 -6.80 -30.19
N GLY A 31 -17.32 -7.41 -30.93
CA GLY A 31 -17.44 -8.81 -31.40
C GLY A 31 -16.70 -9.87 -30.56
N ARG A 32 -15.93 -9.46 -29.54
CA ARG A 32 -15.21 -10.35 -28.61
C ARG A 32 -15.20 -9.68 -27.23
N PRO A 33 -15.26 -10.43 -26.11
CA PRO A 33 -15.12 -9.83 -24.79
C PRO A 33 -13.69 -9.30 -24.66
N ARG A 34 -13.49 -8.04 -25.04
CA ARG A 34 -12.25 -7.30 -24.82
C ARG A 34 -12.51 -6.39 -23.64
N ILE A 35 -11.71 -6.54 -22.60
CA ILE A 35 -11.62 -5.54 -21.53
C ILE A 35 -11.25 -4.22 -22.20
N GLN A 36 -12.19 -3.27 -22.19
CA GLN A 36 -11.89 -1.91 -22.59
C GLN A 36 -11.43 -1.15 -21.36
N ALA A 37 -10.27 -0.53 -21.53
CA ALA A 37 -9.53 0.19 -20.51
C ALA A 37 -9.40 1.64 -20.97
N ARG A 38 -10.00 2.58 -20.24
CA ARG A 38 -9.83 4.02 -20.51
C ARG A 38 -9.08 4.67 -19.35
N MET A 39 -8.07 5.48 -19.69
CA MET A 39 -7.44 6.38 -18.73
C MET A 39 -8.46 7.41 -18.22
N VAL A 40 -8.66 7.44 -16.90
CA VAL A 40 -9.60 8.38 -16.25
C VAL A 40 -8.91 9.46 -15.43
N SER A 41 -7.67 9.22 -15.01
CA SER A 41 -6.85 10.17 -14.25
C SER A 41 -5.39 9.76 -14.27
N THR A 42 -4.50 10.70 -13.91
CA THR A 42 -3.06 10.47 -13.80
C THR A 42 -2.53 11.03 -12.48
N ILE A 43 -1.69 10.25 -11.79
CA ILE A 43 -1.00 10.69 -10.57
C ILE A 43 0.49 10.79 -10.86
N ALA A 44 1.07 11.97 -10.62
CA ALA A 44 2.51 12.18 -10.74
C ALA A 44 3.24 11.54 -9.55
N THR A 45 4.19 10.67 -9.82
CA THR A 45 4.95 9.96 -8.78
C THR A 45 6.46 10.04 -9.01
N ARG A 46 7.24 9.61 -8.02
CA ARG A 46 8.71 9.67 -8.03
C ARG A 46 9.31 8.29 -7.85
N GLY A 47 9.33 7.52 -8.94
CA GLY A 47 9.77 6.12 -8.93
C GLY A 47 8.85 5.26 -8.07
N ASN A 48 7.54 5.34 -8.32
CA ASN A 48 6.57 4.64 -7.50
C ASN A 48 6.76 3.11 -7.56
N ALA A 49 6.86 2.48 -6.40
CA ALA A 49 7.02 1.04 -6.24
C ALA A 49 5.69 0.30 -6.04
N GLY A 50 4.63 1.00 -5.68
CA GLY A 50 3.32 0.40 -5.41
C GLY A 50 2.25 1.43 -5.05
N PHE A 51 1.00 1.03 -5.13
CA PHE A 51 -0.14 1.79 -4.65
C PHE A 51 -0.90 0.91 -3.67
N GLU A 52 -1.47 1.54 -2.65
CA GLU A 52 -2.38 0.88 -1.72
C GLU A 52 -3.72 1.61 -1.73
N HIS A 53 -4.80 0.88 -2.04
CA HIS A 53 -6.16 1.41 -1.98
C HIS A 53 -6.78 1.06 -0.65
N PHE A 54 -7.44 2.04 -0.02
CA PHE A 54 -8.17 1.80 1.20
C PHE A 54 -9.39 2.71 1.32
N VAL A 55 -10.28 2.36 2.25
CA VAL A 55 -11.52 3.08 2.51
C VAL A 55 -11.63 3.38 3.99
N ILE A 56 -11.87 4.65 4.33
CA ILE A 56 -12.16 5.11 5.68
C ILE A 56 -13.45 5.91 5.61
N GLN A 57 -14.45 5.54 6.41
CA GLN A 57 -15.74 6.26 6.47
C GLN A 57 -16.37 6.49 5.08
N ASN A 58 -16.35 5.47 4.22
CA ASN A 58 -16.89 5.50 2.85
C ASN A 58 -16.19 6.49 1.89
N ARG A 59 -14.99 6.97 2.23
CA ARG A 59 -14.12 7.77 1.37
C ARG A 59 -12.98 6.91 0.88
N HIS A 60 -12.65 7.00 -0.42
CA HIS A 60 -11.61 6.18 -1.04
C HIS A 60 -10.29 6.93 -1.05
N PHE A 61 -9.22 6.21 -0.73
CA PHE A 61 -7.88 6.76 -0.69
C PHE A 61 -6.90 5.88 -1.45
N LEU A 62 -5.85 6.49 -1.99
CA LEU A 62 -4.70 5.84 -2.58
C LEU A 62 -3.42 6.34 -1.91
N ALA A 63 -2.64 5.46 -1.32
CA ALA A 63 -1.27 5.76 -0.91
C ALA A 63 -0.29 5.38 -2.02
N THR A 64 0.71 6.24 -2.24
CA THR A 64 1.76 6.06 -3.25
C THR A 64 3.09 5.74 -2.59
N ALA A 65 3.72 4.63 -2.96
CA ALA A 65 5.04 4.25 -2.44
C ALA A 65 6.12 4.89 -3.31
N ASN A 66 6.43 6.16 -3.07
CA ASN A 66 7.47 6.85 -3.82
C ASN A 66 8.86 6.39 -3.36
N PHE A 67 9.64 5.83 -4.29
CA PHE A 67 11.01 5.44 -4.01
C PHE A 67 11.93 6.66 -3.80
N ARG A 68 11.59 7.80 -4.40
CA ARG A 68 12.35 9.06 -4.26
C ARG A 68 11.47 10.15 -3.65
N GLY A 69 11.96 10.77 -2.57
CA GLY A 69 11.22 11.82 -1.86
C GLY A 69 10.08 11.25 -0.99
N HIS A 70 9.06 12.06 -0.77
CA HIS A 70 7.93 11.71 0.08
C HIS A 70 6.91 10.86 -0.68
N SER A 71 6.31 9.91 0.03
CA SER A 71 5.06 9.28 -0.38
C SER A 71 3.91 10.29 -0.25
N ALA A 72 2.79 9.99 -0.90
CA ALA A 72 1.61 10.84 -0.85
C ALA A 72 0.34 10.00 -0.75
N ILE A 73 -0.64 10.52 0.00
CA ILE A 73 -2.00 9.99 0.10
C ILE A 73 -2.92 10.91 -0.69
N PHE A 74 -3.73 10.29 -1.54
CA PHE A 74 -4.71 10.94 -2.37
C PHE A 74 -6.10 10.46 -1.95
N GLU A 75 -7.06 11.37 -1.87
CA GLU A 75 -8.47 11.03 -1.87
C GLU A 75 -8.96 10.91 -3.31
N VAL A 76 -9.81 9.91 -3.56
CA VAL A 76 -10.32 9.57 -4.89
C VAL A 76 -11.84 9.58 -4.84
N GLU A 77 -12.45 10.36 -5.73
CA GLU A 77 -13.90 10.48 -5.84
C GLU A 77 -14.34 10.33 -7.30
N ILE A 78 -15.54 9.75 -7.51
CA ILE A 78 -16.14 9.71 -8.85
C ILE A 78 -16.67 11.12 -9.17
N ALA A 79 -16.01 11.81 -10.09
CA ALA A 79 -16.41 13.13 -10.56
C ALA A 79 -17.62 13.04 -11.50
N ASN A 80 -17.70 11.97 -12.29
CA ASN A 80 -18.81 11.74 -13.22
C ASN A 80 -19.11 10.24 -13.33
N ARG A 81 -20.31 9.82 -12.92
CA ARG A 81 -20.72 8.41 -12.90
C ARG A 81 -21.01 7.83 -14.29
N THR A 82 -21.30 8.68 -15.27
CA THR A 82 -21.57 8.24 -16.65
C THR A 82 -20.27 7.92 -17.37
N THR A 83 -19.25 8.77 -17.19
CA THR A 83 -17.95 8.56 -17.84
C THR A 83 -17.03 7.69 -16.98
N GLY A 84 -17.21 7.70 -15.65
CA GLY A 84 -16.28 7.08 -14.69
C GLY A 84 -15.04 7.93 -14.41
N ASP A 85 -15.07 9.23 -14.74
CA ASP A 85 -13.95 10.13 -14.45
C ASP A 85 -13.77 10.33 -12.94
N LEU A 86 -12.51 10.44 -12.52
CA LEU A 86 -12.14 10.52 -11.11
C LEU A 86 -11.52 11.87 -10.77
N ASN A 87 -11.96 12.47 -9.67
CA ASN A 87 -11.22 13.51 -8.99
C ASN A 87 -10.20 12.84 -8.07
N VAL A 88 -8.95 13.26 -8.17
CA VAL A 88 -7.85 12.74 -7.36
C VAL A 88 -7.15 13.92 -6.71
N THR A 89 -7.30 14.06 -5.39
CA THR A 89 -6.78 15.19 -4.62
C THR A 89 -5.75 14.70 -3.62
N GLN A 90 -4.54 15.24 -3.66
CA GLN A 90 -3.53 14.92 -2.64
C GLN A 90 -3.96 15.54 -1.31
N VAL A 91 -4.21 14.71 -0.30
CA VAL A 91 -4.61 15.15 1.04
C VAL A 91 -3.46 15.15 2.03
N GLN A 92 -2.41 14.36 1.77
CA GLN A 92 -1.27 14.27 2.67
C GLN A 92 0.02 13.92 1.94
N ALA A 93 1.14 14.54 2.32
CA ALA A 93 2.48 14.06 2.00
C ALA A 93 3.07 13.36 3.24
N ILE A 94 3.63 12.17 3.07
CA ILE A 94 4.22 11.40 4.15
C ILE A 94 5.73 11.23 3.92
N PRO A 95 6.58 11.64 4.88
CA PRO A 95 8.02 11.48 4.74
C PRO A 95 8.39 10.00 4.78
N THR A 96 8.91 9.50 3.66
CA THR A 96 9.36 8.13 3.48
C THR A 96 10.76 8.10 2.89
N LYS A 97 11.42 6.94 2.95
CA LYS A 97 12.77 6.73 2.42
C LYS A 97 12.79 5.46 1.57
N ALA A 98 12.74 5.62 0.24
CA ALA A 98 12.64 4.49 -0.67
C ALA A 98 11.46 3.58 -0.29
N ALA A 99 10.26 4.16 -0.19
CA ALA A 99 9.06 3.38 0.08
C ALA A 99 8.88 2.36 -1.03
N HIS A 100 8.73 1.09 -0.65
CA HIS A 100 8.66 -0.02 -1.59
C HIS A 100 7.26 -0.66 -1.64
N GLY A 101 6.36 -0.18 -0.79
CA GLY A 101 4.95 -0.54 -0.76
C GLY A 101 4.24 0.26 0.32
N TRP A 102 2.94 0.00 0.44
CA TRP A 102 2.08 0.38 1.55
C TRP A 102 1.18 -0.81 1.83
N ASP A 103 0.75 -0.96 3.07
CA ASP A 103 -0.29 -1.92 3.44
C ASP A 103 -1.29 -1.21 4.36
N TYR A 104 -2.58 -1.37 4.08
CA TYR A 104 -3.65 -0.81 4.89
C TYR A 104 -4.17 -1.87 5.84
N VAL A 105 -4.06 -1.60 7.14
CA VAL A 105 -4.41 -2.54 8.20
C VAL A 105 -5.58 -1.97 8.99
N PRO A 106 -6.83 -2.39 8.69
CA PRO A 106 -7.97 -2.10 9.55
C PRO A 106 -7.88 -2.96 10.81
N LEU A 107 -8.04 -2.33 11.97
CA LEU A 107 -8.06 -3.00 13.27
C LEU A 107 -9.40 -2.74 13.97
N ASP A 108 -9.69 -3.56 14.98
CA ASP A 108 -10.85 -3.37 15.85
C ASP A 108 -12.18 -3.26 15.06
N GLY A 109 -12.39 -4.19 14.12
CA GLY A 109 -13.56 -4.20 13.25
C GLY A 109 -13.66 -2.99 12.30
N GLY A 110 -12.54 -2.35 12.00
CA GLY A 110 -12.47 -1.17 11.13
C GLY A 110 -12.73 0.16 11.85
N ARG A 111 -12.65 0.20 13.19
CA ARG A 111 -12.65 1.46 13.96
C ARG A 111 -11.28 2.12 14.00
N GLU A 112 -10.24 1.32 13.82
CA GLU A 112 -8.86 1.75 13.82
C GLU A 112 -8.24 1.51 12.45
N HIS A 113 -7.48 2.48 11.96
CA HIS A 113 -6.96 2.49 10.60
C HIS A 113 -5.47 2.76 10.63
N LEU A 114 -4.68 1.78 10.19
CA LEU A 114 -3.24 1.92 10.07
C LEU A 114 -2.80 1.86 8.61
N LEU A 115 -1.73 2.57 8.31
CA LEU A 115 -0.94 2.40 7.11
C LEU A 115 0.48 2.01 7.50
N VAL A 116 0.99 0.94 6.90
CA VAL A 116 2.34 0.44 7.13
C VAL A 116 3.18 0.71 5.90
N VAL A 117 4.34 1.35 6.08
CA VAL A 117 5.30 1.57 5.00
C VAL A 117 6.63 0.87 5.29
N PRO A 118 7.04 -0.08 4.43
CA PRO A 118 8.41 -0.56 4.37
C PRO A 118 9.32 0.47 3.67
N ASN A 119 10.17 1.14 4.44
CA ASN A 119 11.21 2.01 3.87
C ASN A 119 12.47 1.18 3.55
N TYR A 120 12.55 0.68 2.33
CA TYR A 120 13.55 -0.31 1.91
C TYR A 120 14.99 0.11 2.19
N TYR A 121 15.31 1.39 1.99
CA TYR A 121 16.62 1.98 2.30
C TYR A 121 16.60 2.93 3.50
N GLY A 122 15.61 2.81 4.38
CA GLY A 122 15.46 3.68 5.55
C GLY A 122 16.68 3.68 6.47
N CYS A 123 17.40 2.55 6.51
CA CYS A 123 18.60 2.31 7.31
C CYS A 123 19.89 2.20 6.48
N GLY A 124 19.88 2.75 5.25
CA GLY A 124 20.98 2.61 4.31
C GLY A 124 20.81 1.45 3.34
N GLY A 125 21.66 1.43 2.30
CA GLY A 125 21.68 0.38 1.29
C GLY A 125 22.37 -0.89 1.77
N ARG A 126 22.26 -1.98 1.00
CA ARG A 126 22.84 -3.30 1.34
C ARG A 126 24.34 -3.28 1.71
N THR A 127 25.10 -2.36 1.13
CA THR A 127 26.56 -2.18 1.40
C THR A 127 26.87 -1.15 2.49
N LYS A 128 25.86 -0.45 3.00
CA LYS A 128 25.96 0.60 4.03
C LYS A 128 24.80 0.48 5.02
N LEU A 129 24.50 -0.74 5.44
CA LEU A 129 23.47 -0.98 6.45
C LEU A 129 23.95 -0.42 7.78
N ASP A 130 23.02 0.20 8.51
CA ASP A 130 23.25 0.49 9.92
C ASP A 130 23.56 -0.81 10.68
N SER A 131 24.79 -0.93 11.17
CA SER A 131 25.28 -2.07 11.94
C SER A 131 24.81 -2.05 13.40
N SER A 132 24.14 -0.99 13.85
CA SER A 132 23.67 -0.88 15.25
C SER A 132 22.57 -1.88 15.60
N GLY A 133 21.86 -2.42 14.61
CA GLY A 133 20.69 -3.26 14.82
C GLY A 133 19.51 -2.53 15.49
N LYS A 134 19.53 -1.20 15.55
CA LYS A 134 18.48 -0.37 16.19
C LYS A 134 17.70 0.49 15.23
N CYS A 135 18.15 0.62 13.97
CA CYS A 135 17.44 1.44 13.01
C CYS A 135 16.07 0.86 12.66
N LYS A 136 15.07 1.74 12.66
CA LYS A 136 13.68 1.39 12.42
C LYS A 136 13.26 1.84 11.03
N SER A 137 13.09 0.89 10.11
CA SER A 137 12.80 1.18 8.69
C SER A 137 11.37 0.85 8.28
N THR A 138 10.63 0.03 9.03
CA THR A 138 9.19 -0.11 8.83
C THR A 138 8.46 0.85 9.76
N VAL A 139 7.58 1.68 9.22
CA VAL A 139 6.86 2.72 9.97
C VAL A 139 5.37 2.49 9.85
N LEU A 140 4.67 2.56 10.98
CA LEU A 140 3.22 2.48 11.05
C LEU A 140 2.68 3.88 11.32
N TRP A 141 1.67 4.24 10.53
CA TRP A 141 0.93 5.48 10.65
C TRP A 141 -0.50 5.17 11.03
N ARG A 142 -1.09 5.96 11.94
CA ARG A 142 -2.46 5.80 12.40
C ARG A 142 -3.31 6.99 11.96
N TRP A 143 -4.52 6.70 11.52
CA TRP A 143 -5.51 7.72 11.19
C TRP A 143 -5.92 8.51 12.44
N ASP A 144 -5.74 9.82 12.39
CA ASP A 144 -6.29 10.76 13.36
C ASP A 144 -7.60 11.31 12.77
N ALA A 145 -8.74 10.78 13.25
CA ALA A 145 -10.06 11.16 12.75
C ALA A 145 -10.38 12.64 12.99
N ALA A 146 -9.81 13.28 14.01
CA ALA A 146 -10.02 14.70 14.27
C ALA A 146 -9.29 15.59 13.27
N LYS A 147 -8.12 15.15 12.79
CA LYS A 147 -7.33 15.86 11.77
C LYS A 147 -7.67 15.45 10.35
N GLY A 148 -8.26 14.27 10.15
CA GLY A 148 -8.44 13.67 8.84
C GLY A 148 -7.11 13.34 8.15
N LEU A 149 -6.08 12.98 8.93
CA LEU A 149 -4.72 12.72 8.45
C LEU A 149 -4.09 11.55 9.22
N PHE A 150 -3.12 10.90 8.60
CA PHE A 150 -2.30 9.89 9.27
C PHE A 150 -1.18 10.53 10.10
N THR A 151 -0.91 9.98 11.28
CA THR A 151 0.19 10.39 12.15
C THR A 151 1.05 9.19 12.53
N GLU A 152 2.35 9.38 12.75
CA GLU A 152 3.24 8.27 13.07
C GLU A 152 2.83 7.64 14.41
N ALA A 153 2.64 6.32 14.42
CA ALA A 153 2.17 5.57 15.58
C ALA A 153 3.25 4.65 16.15
N ALA A 154 3.98 3.94 15.28
CA ALA A 154 5.00 3.00 15.71
C ALA A 154 6.07 2.81 14.63
N LYS A 155 7.19 2.20 15.02
CA LYS A 155 8.31 1.88 14.14
C LYS A 155 8.93 0.56 14.53
N LEU A 156 9.29 -0.26 13.55
CA LEU A 156 9.93 -1.57 13.75
C LEU A 156 11.38 -1.56 13.27
N VAL A 157 12.23 -2.25 14.02
CA VAL A 157 13.59 -2.59 13.59
C VAL A 157 13.50 -3.67 12.52
N THR A 158 13.81 -3.29 11.28
CA THR A 158 13.78 -4.16 10.11
C THR A 158 14.97 -3.85 9.20
N SER A 159 15.39 -4.81 8.37
CA SER A 159 16.52 -4.64 7.44
C SER A 159 16.12 -4.94 6.00
N GLY A 160 16.08 -3.89 5.18
CA GLY A 160 15.60 -3.96 3.80
C GLY A 160 14.14 -4.40 3.67
N PRO A 161 13.21 -3.82 4.44
CA PRO A 161 11.81 -4.22 4.34
C PRO A 161 11.29 -3.86 2.94
N SER A 162 10.80 -4.84 2.20
CA SER A 162 10.41 -4.70 0.78
C SER A 162 8.90 -4.62 0.61
N GLN A 163 8.17 -5.41 1.37
CA GLN A 163 6.71 -5.41 1.37
C GLN A 163 6.19 -5.84 2.74
N THR A 164 4.97 -5.42 3.04
CA THR A 164 4.21 -5.85 4.21
C THR A 164 2.86 -6.38 3.78
N ASP A 165 2.29 -7.23 4.61
CA ASP A 165 0.92 -7.72 4.50
C ASP A 165 0.41 -8.04 5.91
N HIS A 166 -0.88 -8.19 6.10
CA HIS A 166 -1.48 -8.43 7.40
C HIS A 166 -2.54 -9.53 7.36
N PHE A 167 -2.76 -10.15 8.51
CA PHE A 167 -3.84 -11.12 8.69
C PHE A 167 -4.37 -11.10 10.11
N GLU A 168 -5.55 -11.67 10.28
CA GLU A 168 -6.13 -11.93 11.59
C GLU A 168 -6.30 -13.44 11.78
N ALA A 169 -5.90 -13.94 12.94
CA ALA A 169 -6.15 -15.33 13.36
C ALA A 169 -6.73 -15.32 14.77
N ASP A 170 -7.90 -15.94 14.95
CA ASP A 170 -8.62 -16.00 16.23
C ASP A 170 -8.83 -14.62 16.90
N GLY A 171 -9.17 -13.59 16.11
CA GLY A 171 -9.37 -12.23 16.61
C GLY A 171 -8.07 -11.48 16.93
N ILE A 172 -6.92 -12.08 16.62
CA ILE A 172 -5.60 -11.50 16.89
C ILE A 172 -5.00 -10.99 15.57
N PRO A 173 -4.68 -9.69 15.47
CA PRO A 173 -4.04 -9.13 14.29
C PRO A 173 -2.53 -9.41 14.27
N TYR A 174 -2.03 -9.71 13.07
CA TYR A 174 -0.62 -9.96 12.78
C TYR A 174 -0.17 -9.13 11.58
N LEU A 175 1.05 -8.62 11.65
CA LEU A 175 1.76 -7.98 10.54
C LEU A 175 2.89 -8.87 10.07
N VAL A 176 3.00 -9.06 8.77
CA VAL A 176 4.09 -9.78 8.12
C VAL A 176 4.96 -8.79 7.38
N VAL A 177 6.28 -8.90 7.55
CA VAL A 177 7.27 -8.04 6.88
C VAL A 177 8.27 -8.89 6.13
N ALA A 178 8.35 -8.73 4.81
CA ALA A 178 9.41 -9.28 3.99
C ALA A 178 10.67 -8.41 4.13
N GLU A 179 11.75 -8.98 4.67
CA GLU A 179 13.02 -8.29 4.94
C GLU A 179 14.14 -8.80 4.03
N ASN A 180 14.33 -8.14 2.88
CA ASN A 180 15.25 -8.59 1.85
C ASN A 180 16.71 -8.66 2.31
N PHE A 181 17.16 -7.64 3.06
CA PHE A 181 18.54 -7.60 3.55
C PHE A 181 18.74 -8.51 4.76
N ASN A 182 17.72 -8.64 5.60
CA ASN A 182 17.75 -9.62 6.69
C ASN A 182 17.62 -11.06 6.20
N ARG A 183 17.20 -11.27 4.94
CA ARG A 183 16.94 -12.59 4.35
C ARG A 183 15.89 -13.36 5.16
N SER A 184 14.86 -12.64 5.60
CA SER A 184 13.80 -13.21 6.44
C SER A 184 12.42 -12.70 6.06
N VAL A 185 11.42 -13.40 6.55
CA VAL A 185 10.06 -12.89 6.73
C VAL A 185 9.80 -12.87 8.23
N SER A 186 9.53 -11.68 8.78
CA SER A 186 9.19 -11.52 10.21
C SER A 186 7.68 -11.41 10.38
N ILE A 187 7.14 -12.11 11.37
CA ILE A 187 5.73 -12.04 11.75
C ILE A 187 5.66 -11.37 13.12
N TYR A 188 4.84 -10.34 13.22
CA TYR A 188 4.61 -9.56 14.42
C TYR A 188 3.17 -9.72 14.86
N ARG A 189 2.94 -10.07 16.13
CA ARG A 189 1.62 -9.96 16.75
C ARG A 189 1.39 -8.51 17.14
N MET A 190 0.22 -7.98 16.81
CA MET A 190 -0.16 -6.59 17.09
C MET A 190 -1.09 -6.52 18.30
N TYR A 191 -0.90 -5.51 19.14
CA TYR A 191 -1.69 -5.31 20.35
C TYR A 191 -1.91 -3.84 20.63
N GLY A 192 -2.94 -3.57 21.43
CA GLY A 192 -3.26 -2.25 21.94
C GLY A 192 -4.07 -1.43 20.94
N THR A 193 -5.07 -0.71 21.45
CA THR A 193 -5.87 0.23 20.66
C THR A 193 -5.34 1.65 20.81
N ALA A 194 -5.04 2.11 22.04
CA ALA A 194 -4.51 3.46 22.27
C ALA A 194 -3.03 3.61 21.84
N LEU A 195 -2.19 2.62 22.15
CA LEU A 195 -0.79 2.56 21.75
C LEU A 195 -0.55 1.24 21.03
N ILE A 196 -0.23 1.32 19.73
CA ILE A 196 0.07 0.14 18.93
C ILE A 196 1.43 -0.43 19.37
N SER A 197 1.40 -1.67 19.85
CA SER A 197 2.58 -2.46 20.18
C SER A 197 2.70 -3.63 19.23
N LEU A 198 3.92 -3.98 18.86
CA LEU A 198 4.21 -5.10 17.97
C LEU A 198 5.28 -5.98 18.59
N GLU A 199 4.96 -7.26 18.74
CA GLU A 199 5.87 -8.29 19.24
C GLU A 199 6.27 -9.20 18.08
N LYS A 200 7.57 -9.32 17.80
CA LYS A 200 8.03 -10.29 16.81
C LYS A 200 7.84 -11.70 17.37
N VAL A 201 6.87 -12.43 16.85
CA VAL A 201 6.55 -13.80 17.30
C VAL A 201 7.26 -14.87 16.47
N GLN A 202 7.62 -14.54 15.23
CA GLN A 202 8.34 -15.46 14.36
C GLN A 202 9.25 -14.73 13.38
N ALA A 203 10.34 -15.38 13.00
CA ALA A 203 11.18 -14.99 11.88
C ALA A 203 11.54 -16.24 11.08
N LEU A 204 11.13 -16.27 9.81
CA LEU A 204 11.42 -17.36 8.89
C LEU A 204 12.62 -16.95 8.03
N THR A 205 13.63 -17.82 7.90
CA THR A 205 14.74 -17.58 6.99
C THR A 205 14.28 -17.78 5.55
N VAL A 206 14.17 -16.67 4.81
CA VAL A 206 13.71 -16.64 3.41
C VAL A 206 14.69 -15.76 2.62
N PRO A 207 15.73 -16.35 2.03
CA PRO A 207 16.68 -15.61 1.21
C PRO A 207 15.98 -14.93 0.03
N GLY A 208 16.16 -13.62 -0.10
CA GLY A 208 15.58 -12.87 -1.23
C GLY A 208 14.10 -12.53 -1.08
N SER A 209 13.57 -12.42 0.15
CA SER A 209 12.21 -11.93 0.43
C SER A 209 11.98 -10.52 -0.13
N GLY A 210 11.58 -10.43 -1.40
CA GLY A 210 11.33 -9.19 -2.13
C GLY A 210 9.85 -8.76 -2.14
N ALA A 211 8.96 -9.68 -1.77
CA ALA A 211 7.52 -9.47 -1.73
C ALA A 211 6.91 -10.46 -0.73
N VAL A 212 5.76 -10.12 -0.18
CA VAL A 212 4.89 -11.03 0.57
C VAL A 212 3.45 -10.77 0.15
N ALA A 213 2.69 -11.85 0.02
CA ALA A 213 1.25 -11.81 -0.16
C ALA A 213 0.66 -12.97 0.65
N LEU A 214 -0.42 -12.70 1.36
CA LEU A 214 -1.15 -13.67 2.16
C LEU A 214 -2.41 -14.10 1.42
N GLY A 215 -2.70 -15.39 1.47
CA GLY A 215 -3.89 -15.97 0.90
C GLY A 215 -4.55 -16.87 1.92
N TYR A 216 -5.87 -16.72 2.09
CA TYR A 216 -6.66 -17.62 2.91
C TYR A 216 -7.17 -18.76 2.02
N SER A 217 -6.87 -19.99 2.40
CA SER A 217 -7.52 -21.16 1.83
C SER A 217 -8.38 -21.79 2.91
N SER A 218 -9.70 -21.83 2.69
CA SER A 218 -10.58 -22.67 3.48
C SER A 218 -10.28 -24.12 3.11
N SER A 219 -9.40 -24.78 3.88
CA SER A 219 -9.43 -26.23 3.91
C SER A 219 -10.71 -26.63 4.63
N GLY A 220 -11.64 -27.22 3.89
CA GLY A 220 -12.81 -27.88 4.48
C GLY A 220 -12.33 -28.88 5.53
N GLY A 221 -13.03 -28.94 6.66
CA GLY A 221 -12.65 -29.74 7.82
C GLY A 221 -12.32 -31.19 7.48
N LEU A 222 -11.31 -31.72 8.18
CA LEU A 222 -11.11 -33.16 8.35
C LEU A 222 -12.17 -33.71 9.31
#